data_AF-A0A8J7PXJ3-F1
#
_entry.id   AF-A0A8J7PXJ3-F1
#
_cell.length_a   1.000
_cell.length_b   1.000
_cell.length_c   1.000
_cell.angle_alpha   90.00
_cell.angle_beta   90.00
_cell.angle_gamma   90.00
#
_symmetry.space_group_name_H-M   'P 1'
#
loop_
_entity.id
_entity.type
_entity.pdbx_description
1 polymer ?
#
loop_
_entity_poly.entity_id
_entity_poly.type
_entity_poly.pdbx_seq_one_letter_code
_entity_poly.pdbx_strand_id
1 'polypeptide(L)'
;MTGVRMSAMATGQVDGQRSADTASDTALLDVVIPVYNEERDLRTCVRRLHAYLSSQVPYPCRITIADNASTDNTPAVASALAAEFESVTTVRLEQKGRGRALREVWSHSDARVLAYMDVDLSTDLNALLPLIAPLFSGHSDVAIGTRLARGSRVVRGPKREVISRCYNLLLRLGMGVSFSDAQCGFKAIRADVAAALLPLVNDTGWFFDTELLVLTQRAGLRIHEVPVDWVDDPDSRVDIAATAIADVKGMLRLGKAFATGALPIGALRTQLGRAPLEPQTPGVPTGMTRQLIRFSAIGVISTLAYLALFAVLRLGVNAQLANLLALLITAIANTAANRRLTFGIRGSAGAGRHQFQGLIVFAVGLALTSGALQLLHVSDPSPTRLTELSVLVLANLLATVIRFVLLREWVFRAARQRRSPVSNLSTEPEQPA
;
A
#
# COMPACT_ATOMS: atom_id res chain seq x y z
N MET A 1 -5.56 9.67 -88.30
CA MET A 1 -6.02 10.36 -87.08
C MET A 1 -7.11 9.53 -86.42
N THR A 2 -7.08 9.46 -85.08
CA THR A 2 -8.17 8.98 -84.18
C THR A 2 -8.61 7.53 -84.41
N GLY A 3 -8.23 6.53 -83.61
CA GLY A 3 -7.91 6.53 -82.18
C GLY A 3 -9.15 6.29 -81.33
N VAL A 4 -9.66 5.06 -81.29
CA VAL A 4 -10.24 4.37 -80.11
C VAL A 4 -10.10 2.87 -80.34
N ARG A 5 -9.34 2.18 -79.48
CA ARG A 5 -9.22 0.72 -79.42
C ARG A 5 -10.39 0.15 -78.61
N MET A 6 -11.01 -0.91 -79.16
CA MET A 6 -11.79 -1.90 -78.39
C MET A 6 -10.93 -2.53 -77.29
N SER A 7 -11.53 -2.87 -76.14
CA SER A 7 -11.51 -4.26 -75.69
C SER A 7 -12.53 -4.53 -74.59
N ALA A 8 -13.13 -5.71 -74.71
CA ALA A 8 -14.20 -6.26 -73.91
C ALA A 8 -13.74 -6.78 -72.54
N MET A 9 -14.74 -6.95 -71.67
CA MET A 9 -14.69 -7.59 -70.36
C MET A 9 -14.01 -8.96 -70.37
N ALA A 10 -13.07 -9.16 -69.44
CA ALA A 10 -12.80 -10.46 -68.81
C ALA A 10 -12.04 -10.26 -67.49
N THR A 11 -12.63 -10.79 -66.40
CA THR A 11 -11.99 -11.41 -65.22
C THR A 11 -10.77 -10.74 -64.56
N GLY A 12 -10.98 -10.26 -63.34
CA GLY A 12 -9.92 -10.00 -62.37
C GLY A 12 -10.40 -10.37 -60.97
N GLN A 13 -10.06 -11.59 -60.52
CA GLN A 13 -10.10 -12.01 -59.11
C GLN A 13 -9.45 -10.93 -58.25
N VAL A 14 -10.17 -10.49 -57.22
CA VAL A 14 -9.62 -9.64 -56.16
C VAL A 14 -8.75 -10.54 -55.30
N ASP A 15 -7.44 -10.44 -55.48
CA ASP A 15 -6.43 -11.07 -54.61
C ASP A 15 -6.64 -10.57 -53.18
N GLY A 16 -7.25 -11.43 -52.37
CA GLY A 16 -7.41 -11.30 -50.93
C GLY A 16 -6.12 -11.65 -50.19
N GLN A 17 -4.98 -11.11 -50.61
CA GLN A 17 -3.77 -11.13 -49.80
C GLN A 17 -3.87 -9.99 -48.77
N ARG A 18 -4.71 -10.18 -47.74
CA ARG A 18 -4.41 -9.55 -46.44
C ARG A 18 -3.10 -10.18 -46.00
N SER A 19 -2.05 -9.37 -46.03
CA SER A 19 -0.85 -9.53 -45.24
C SER A 19 -1.23 -10.10 -43.87
N ALA A 20 -0.99 -11.39 -43.70
CA ALA A 20 -0.87 -12.00 -42.39
C ALA A 20 0.34 -11.33 -41.76
N ASP A 21 0.10 -10.21 -41.07
CA ASP A 21 1.08 -9.63 -40.16
C ASP A 21 1.52 -10.76 -39.24
N THR A 22 2.80 -11.09 -39.36
CA THR A 22 3.60 -11.91 -38.46
C THR A 22 3.07 -11.81 -37.04
N ALA A 23 2.41 -12.88 -36.58
CA ALA A 23 2.06 -13.05 -35.17
C ALA A 23 3.39 -13.07 -34.40
N SER A 24 3.71 -11.92 -33.82
CA SER A 24 4.98 -11.57 -33.21
C SER A 24 5.46 -12.64 -32.23
N ASP A 25 6.72 -13.02 -32.36
CA ASP A 25 7.54 -13.89 -31.49
C ASP A 25 7.78 -13.30 -30.09
N THR A 26 6.89 -12.41 -29.67
CA THR A 26 7.03 -11.56 -28.49
C THR A 26 6.39 -12.26 -27.28
N ALA A 27 7.19 -12.42 -26.22
CA ALA A 27 6.77 -13.09 -24.98
C ALA A 27 5.46 -12.49 -24.45
N LEU A 28 4.51 -13.33 -24.03
CA LEU A 28 3.27 -12.85 -23.38
C LEU A 28 3.49 -12.57 -21.89
N LEU A 29 4.44 -13.24 -21.27
CA LEU A 29 4.82 -13.09 -19.87
C LEU A 29 6.32 -12.82 -19.75
N ASP A 30 6.70 -11.81 -18.99
CA ASP A 30 8.09 -11.55 -18.59
C ASP A 30 8.21 -11.71 -17.07
N VAL A 31 8.95 -12.72 -16.62
CA VAL A 31 9.20 -13.00 -15.20
C VAL A 31 10.57 -12.44 -14.83
N VAL A 32 10.56 -11.36 -14.05
CA VAL A 32 11.78 -10.67 -13.63
C VAL A 32 12.31 -11.26 -12.32
N ILE A 33 13.58 -11.61 -12.30
CA ILE A 33 14.30 -12.08 -11.11
C ILE A 33 15.36 -11.02 -10.73
N PRO A 34 15.05 -10.10 -9.80
CA PRO A 34 16.04 -9.13 -9.32
C PRO A 34 17.07 -9.85 -8.43
N VAL A 35 18.35 -9.67 -8.72
CA VAL A 35 19.45 -10.31 -7.99
C VAL A 35 20.49 -9.32 -7.53
N TYR A 36 21.06 -9.54 -6.34
CA TYR A 36 22.22 -8.81 -5.85
C TYR A 36 23.10 -9.75 -5.01
N ASN A 37 24.24 -10.14 -5.56
CA ASN A 37 25.16 -11.09 -4.95
C ASN A 37 24.53 -12.46 -4.61
N GLU A 38 23.95 -13.09 -5.65
CA GLU A 38 23.14 -14.31 -5.60
C GLU A 38 23.76 -15.43 -6.47
N GLU A 39 25.09 -15.49 -6.56
CA GLU A 39 25.82 -16.44 -7.41
C GLU A 39 25.52 -17.91 -7.11
N ARG A 40 25.03 -18.21 -5.89
CA ARG A 40 24.72 -19.57 -5.40
C ARG A 40 23.33 -20.02 -5.83
N ASP A 41 22.33 -19.15 -5.72
CA ASP A 41 20.92 -19.52 -5.89
C ASP A 41 20.42 -19.29 -7.31
N LEU A 42 20.98 -18.31 -8.03
CA LEU A 42 20.51 -17.88 -9.35
C LEU A 42 20.40 -19.02 -10.36
N ARG A 43 21.42 -19.89 -10.46
CA ARG A 43 21.42 -21.00 -11.43
C ARG A 43 20.27 -21.99 -11.17
N THR A 44 20.09 -22.37 -9.91
CA THR A 44 19.03 -23.31 -9.51
C THR A 44 17.66 -22.69 -9.70
N CYS A 45 17.50 -21.42 -9.32
CA CYS A 45 16.27 -20.66 -9.49
C CYS A 45 15.83 -20.62 -10.96
N VAL A 46 16.69 -20.13 -11.85
CA VAL A 46 16.34 -19.93 -13.27
C VAL A 46 16.05 -21.26 -13.96
N ARG A 47 16.82 -22.33 -13.69
CA ARG A 47 16.55 -23.65 -14.27
C ARG A 47 15.21 -24.23 -13.81
N ARG A 48 14.88 -24.11 -12.52
CA ARG A 48 13.59 -24.57 -11.98
C ARG A 48 12.43 -23.76 -12.56
N LEU A 49 12.58 -22.43 -12.63
CA LEU A 49 11.57 -21.55 -13.22
C LEU A 49 11.39 -21.85 -14.71
N HIS A 50 12.47 -21.97 -15.48
CA HIS A 50 12.41 -22.31 -16.90
C HIS A 50 11.70 -23.65 -17.12
N ALA A 51 12.06 -24.70 -16.36
CA ALA A 51 11.38 -26.00 -16.45
C ALA A 51 9.88 -25.91 -16.11
N TYR A 52 9.50 -25.11 -15.11
CA TYR A 52 8.11 -24.86 -14.76
C TYR A 52 7.36 -24.13 -15.88
N LEU A 53 7.92 -23.02 -16.38
CA LEU A 53 7.31 -22.23 -17.45
C LEU A 53 7.09 -23.07 -18.71
N SER A 54 8.11 -23.83 -19.13
CA SER A 54 8.04 -24.67 -20.34
C SER A 54 7.07 -25.85 -20.21
N SER A 55 6.75 -26.30 -19.00
CA SER A 55 5.86 -27.46 -18.78
C SER A 55 4.44 -27.09 -18.39
N GLN A 56 4.23 -25.97 -17.67
CA GLN A 56 2.95 -25.60 -17.07
C GLN A 56 2.29 -24.38 -17.73
N VAL A 57 3.05 -23.52 -18.40
CA VAL A 57 2.54 -22.26 -18.94
C VAL A 57 2.33 -22.37 -20.45
N PRO A 58 1.10 -22.24 -20.96
CA PRO A 58 0.77 -22.56 -22.35
C PRO A 58 1.07 -21.41 -23.35
N TYR A 59 1.89 -20.42 -22.98
CA TYR A 59 2.22 -19.28 -23.83
C TYR A 59 3.70 -18.88 -23.71
N PRO A 60 4.24 -18.16 -24.71
CA PRO A 60 5.63 -17.70 -24.71
C PRO A 60 5.96 -16.90 -23.45
N CYS A 61 7.02 -17.29 -22.76
CA CYS A 61 7.51 -16.65 -21.55
C CYS A 61 8.98 -16.26 -21.70
N ARG A 62 9.34 -15.14 -21.08
CA ARG A 62 10.72 -14.68 -20.90
C ARG A 62 11.06 -14.65 -19.42
N ILE A 63 12.29 -15.03 -19.08
CA ILE A 63 12.86 -14.80 -17.74
C ILE A 63 13.90 -13.69 -17.88
N THR A 64 13.69 -12.57 -17.22
CA THR A 64 14.67 -11.47 -17.21
C THR A 64 15.40 -11.43 -15.87
N ILE A 65 16.69 -11.76 -15.88
CA ILE A 65 17.56 -11.64 -14.72
C ILE A 65 18.00 -10.16 -14.61
N ALA A 66 17.56 -9.48 -13.56
CA ALA A 66 17.89 -8.08 -13.33
C ALA A 66 18.99 -7.96 -12.26
N ASP A 67 20.24 -7.92 -12.72
CA ASP A 67 21.42 -7.76 -11.86
C ASP A 67 21.50 -6.33 -11.30
N ASN A 68 21.30 -6.22 -10.01
CA ASN A 68 21.19 -4.98 -9.26
C ASN A 68 22.54 -4.56 -8.64
N ALA A 69 23.54 -4.37 -9.50
CA ALA A 69 24.91 -3.98 -9.17
C ALA A 69 25.69 -5.02 -8.34
N SER A 70 25.59 -6.31 -8.70
CA SER A 70 26.35 -7.37 -8.04
C SER A 70 27.86 -7.18 -8.19
N THR A 71 28.58 -7.58 -7.15
CA THR A 71 30.04 -7.50 -7.01
C THR A 71 30.71 -8.88 -6.94
N ASP A 72 29.92 -9.95 -6.90
CA ASP A 72 30.37 -11.35 -6.91
C ASP A 72 30.25 -11.96 -8.32
N ASN A 73 30.22 -13.29 -8.44
CA ASN A 73 30.15 -13.97 -9.73
C ASN A 73 28.74 -14.03 -10.35
N THR A 74 27.73 -13.38 -9.75
CA THR A 74 26.35 -13.32 -10.27
C THR A 74 26.27 -12.93 -11.76
N PRO A 75 27.02 -11.93 -12.28
CA PRO A 75 26.91 -11.51 -13.68
C PRO A 75 27.38 -12.60 -14.66
N ALA A 76 28.42 -13.35 -14.29
CA ALA A 76 28.92 -14.45 -15.10
C ALA A 76 27.92 -15.62 -15.12
N VAL A 77 27.32 -15.93 -13.97
CA VAL A 77 26.26 -16.95 -13.86
C VAL A 77 25.04 -16.56 -14.70
N ALA A 78 24.61 -15.30 -14.64
CA ALA A 78 23.50 -14.78 -15.44
C ALA A 78 23.79 -14.88 -16.95
N SER A 79 24.99 -14.50 -17.39
CA SER A 79 25.41 -14.58 -18.79
C SER A 79 25.43 -16.02 -19.31
N ALA A 80 25.91 -16.96 -18.48
CA ALA A 80 25.89 -18.38 -18.83
C ALA A 80 24.47 -18.94 -18.97
N LEU A 81 23.52 -18.49 -18.15
CA LEU A 81 22.11 -18.90 -18.24
C LEU A 81 21.42 -18.35 -19.49
N ALA A 82 21.70 -17.10 -19.87
CA ALA A 82 21.18 -16.53 -21.12
C ALA A 82 21.77 -17.19 -22.38
N ALA A 83 23.00 -17.70 -22.31
CA ALA A 83 23.57 -18.53 -23.39
C ALA A 83 22.98 -19.95 -23.41
N GLU A 84 22.51 -20.47 -22.27
CA GLU A 84 21.91 -21.80 -22.14
C GLU A 84 20.44 -21.84 -22.61
N PHE A 85 19.69 -20.76 -22.41
CA PHE A 85 18.26 -20.69 -22.72
C PHE A 85 17.92 -19.41 -23.51
N GLU A 86 17.36 -19.57 -24.72
CA GLU A 86 16.94 -18.45 -25.57
C GLU A 86 15.88 -17.55 -24.93
N SER A 87 15.03 -18.12 -24.06
CA SER A 87 14.00 -17.40 -23.31
C SER A 87 14.52 -16.66 -22.06
N VAL A 88 15.82 -16.69 -21.80
CA VAL A 88 16.46 -16.02 -20.65
C VAL A 88 17.27 -14.81 -21.12
N THR A 89 16.97 -13.65 -20.57
CA THR A 89 17.70 -12.40 -20.85
C THR A 89 18.28 -11.81 -19.57
N THR A 90 19.30 -10.98 -19.70
CA THR A 90 19.96 -10.31 -18.58
C THR A 90 19.94 -8.80 -18.76
N VAL A 91 19.69 -8.08 -17.66
CA VAL A 91 19.81 -6.63 -17.58
C VAL A 91 20.66 -6.30 -16.37
N ARG A 92 21.75 -5.58 -16.58
CA ARG A 92 22.62 -5.13 -15.49
C ARG A 92 22.41 -3.65 -15.21
N LEU A 93 22.23 -3.35 -13.94
CA LEU A 93 22.16 -1.99 -13.43
C LEU A 93 23.42 -1.70 -12.61
N GLU A 94 24.06 -0.56 -12.85
CA GLU A 94 25.25 -0.14 -12.10
C GLU A 94 24.92 0.49 -10.74
N GLN A 95 23.65 0.81 -10.49
CA GLN A 95 23.18 1.42 -9.25
C GLN A 95 22.20 0.51 -8.52
N LYS A 96 22.37 0.39 -7.20
CA LYS A 96 21.50 -0.41 -6.35
C LYS A 96 20.08 0.13 -6.26
N GLY A 97 19.13 -0.80 -6.16
CA GLY A 97 17.74 -0.60 -5.79
C GLY A 97 16.84 -1.64 -6.45
N ARG A 98 16.15 -2.47 -5.67
CA ARG A 98 15.23 -3.49 -6.23
C ARG A 98 14.14 -2.84 -7.08
N GLY A 99 13.50 -1.79 -6.58
CA GLY A 99 12.52 -1.02 -7.35
C GLY A 99 13.11 -0.37 -8.61
N ARG A 100 14.41 -0.04 -8.62
CA ARG A 100 15.09 0.43 -9.83
C ARG A 100 15.21 -0.69 -10.87
N ALA A 101 15.69 -1.87 -10.45
CA ALA A 101 15.83 -3.03 -11.33
C ALA A 101 14.47 -3.43 -11.94
N LEU A 102 13.42 -3.49 -11.13
CA LEU A 102 12.07 -3.78 -11.59
C LEU A 102 11.55 -2.70 -12.56
N ARG A 103 11.70 -1.41 -12.21
CA ARG A 103 11.28 -0.32 -13.10
C ARG A 103 11.99 -0.37 -14.45
N GLU A 104 13.30 -0.58 -14.44
CA GLU A 104 14.12 -0.61 -15.65
C GLU A 104 13.65 -1.71 -16.60
N VAL A 105 13.51 -2.94 -16.09
CA VAL A 105 13.05 -4.07 -16.90
C VAL A 105 11.61 -3.89 -17.34
N TRP A 106 10.70 -3.56 -16.42
CA TRP A 106 9.28 -3.45 -16.74
C TRP A 106 8.95 -2.30 -17.71
N SER A 107 9.74 -1.21 -17.71
CA SER A 107 9.52 -0.08 -18.63
C SER A 107 9.96 -0.38 -20.06
N HIS A 108 10.85 -1.36 -20.25
CA HIS A 108 11.39 -1.74 -21.57
C HIS A 108 10.89 -3.10 -22.05
N SER A 109 10.07 -3.78 -21.25
CA SER A 109 9.49 -5.07 -21.61
C SER A 109 8.34 -4.89 -22.60
N ASP A 110 8.36 -5.68 -23.66
CA ASP A 110 7.31 -5.79 -24.68
C ASP A 110 6.23 -6.84 -24.33
N ALA A 111 6.35 -7.51 -23.18
CA ALA A 111 5.40 -8.53 -22.76
C ALA A 111 4.06 -7.94 -22.32
N ARG A 112 2.98 -8.72 -22.43
CA ARG A 112 1.63 -8.30 -22.04
C ARG A 112 1.44 -8.28 -20.51
N VAL A 113 2.06 -9.24 -19.81
CA VAL A 113 2.05 -9.34 -18.35
C VAL A 113 3.48 -9.37 -17.85
N LEU A 114 3.73 -8.58 -16.81
CA LEU A 114 5.02 -8.47 -16.15
C LEU A 114 4.87 -9.07 -14.76
N ALA A 115 5.72 -10.03 -14.43
CA ALA A 115 5.79 -10.63 -13.11
C ALA A 115 7.16 -10.38 -12.50
N TYR A 116 7.25 -10.41 -11.18
CA TYR A 116 8.52 -10.58 -10.52
C TYR A 116 8.41 -11.61 -9.40
N MET A 117 9.52 -12.29 -9.15
CA MET A 117 9.68 -13.13 -7.97
C MET A 117 11.10 -13.08 -7.43
N ASP A 118 11.25 -13.38 -6.14
CA ASP A 118 12.55 -13.46 -5.47
C ASP A 118 13.34 -14.71 -5.94
N VAL A 119 14.67 -14.61 -5.96
CA VAL A 119 15.59 -15.65 -6.46
C VAL A 119 15.65 -16.90 -5.58
N ASP A 120 15.30 -16.77 -4.31
CA ASP A 120 15.30 -17.84 -3.32
C ASP A 120 14.19 -18.88 -3.54
N LEU A 121 13.23 -18.59 -4.44
CA LEU A 121 12.02 -19.38 -4.64
C LEU A 121 11.25 -19.63 -3.33
N SER A 122 11.27 -18.66 -2.41
CA SER A 122 10.52 -18.71 -1.14
C SER A 122 9.01 -18.85 -1.36
N THR A 123 8.52 -18.51 -2.56
CA THR A 123 7.13 -18.76 -2.99
C THR A 123 7.07 -19.95 -3.94
N ASP A 124 6.16 -20.89 -3.70
CA ASP A 124 5.95 -22.03 -4.61
C ASP A 124 5.55 -21.55 -6.02
N LEU A 125 6.24 -22.08 -7.04
CA LEU A 125 5.97 -21.83 -8.46
C LEU A 125 4.52 -22.17 -8.85
N ASN A 126 3.88 -23.12 -8.15
CA ASN A 126 2.47 -23.45 -8.38
C ASN A 126 1.52 -22.26 -8.18
N ALA A 127 1.93 -21.23 -7.44
CA ALA A 127 1.16 -20.00 -7.28
C ALA A 127 1.25 -19.06 -8.50
N LEU A 128 2.16 -19.30 -9.46
CA LEU A 128 2.38 -18.41 -10.60
C LEU A 128 1.20 -18.36 -11.56
N LEU A 129 0.63 -19.52 -11.93
CA LEU A 129 -0.56 -19.56 -12.78
C LEU A 129 -1.76 -18.83 -12.15
N PRO A 130 -2.14 -19.08 -10.88
CA PRO A 130 -3.14 -18.29 -10.17
C PRO A 130 -2.83 -16.79 -10.12
N LEU A 131 -1.56 -16.39 -10.05
CA LEU A 131 -1.15 -14.98 -10.04
C LEU A 131 -1.40 -14.29 -11.38
N ILE A 132 -1.08 -14.93 -12.50
CA ILE A 132 -1.11 -14.30 -13.83
C ILE A 132 -2.44 -14.48 -14.56
N ALA A 133 -3.21 -15.53 -14.29
CA ALA A 133 -4.48 -15.81 -14.97
C ALA A 133 -5.53 -14.66 -14.85
N PRO A 134 -5.69 -13.99 -13.69
CA PRO A 134 -6.58 -12.84 -13.57
C PRO A 134 -6.17 -11.64 -14.44
N LEU A 135 -4.88 -11.53 -14.78
CA LEU A 135 -4.35 -10.44 -15.60
C LEU A 135 -4.59 -10.70 -17.09
N PHE A 136 -4.35 -11.94 -17.55
CA PHE A 136 -4.62 -12.33 -18.92
C PHE A 136 -6.12 -12.29 -19.27
N SER A 137 -6.98 -12.70 -18.33
CA SER A 137 -8.43 -12.61 -18.48
C SER A 137 -8.98 -11.18 -18.37
N GLY A 138 -8.16 -10.20 -17.94
CA GLY A 138 -8.61 -8.84 -17.68
C GLY A 138 -9.54 -8.72 -16.46
N HIS A 139 -9.64 -9.76 -15.63
CA HIS A 139 -10.38 -9.71 -14.36
C HIS A 139 -9.68 -8.81 -13.32
N SER A 140 -8.35 -8.67 -13.41
CA SER A 140 -7.58 -7.82 -12.51
C SER A 140 -6.49 -7.08 -13.26
N ASP A 141 -5.98 -6.02 -12.62
CA ASP A 141 -5.02 -5.10 -13.21
C ASP A 141 -3.62 -5.31 -12.60
N VAL A 142 -3.60 -5.69 -11.33
CA VAL A 142 -2.44 -6.16 -10.56
C VAL A 142 -2.82 -7.42 -9.78
N ALA A 143 -1.89 -8.33 -9.60
CA ALA A 143 -2.02 -9.50 -8.74
C ALA A 143 -0.82 -9.60 -7.80
N ILE A 144 -1.05 -10.00 -6.55
CA ILE A 144 -0.01 -10.16 -5.53
C ILE A 144 -0.16 -11.50 -4.81
N GLY A 145 0.96 -12.11 -4.45
CA GLY A 145 0.99 -13.13 -3.41
C GLY A 145 0.67 -12.52 -2.05
N THR A 146 -0.01 -13.27 -1.19
CA THR A 146 -0.23 -12.89 0.20
C THR A 146 0.15 -14.02 1.15
N ARG A 147 1.00 -13.66 2.12
CA ARG A 147 1.40 -14.55 3.23
C ARG A 147 0.45 -14.40 4.43
N LEU A 148 -0.58 -13.56 4.33
CA LEU A 148 -1.47 -13.20 5.44
C LEU A 148 -2.92 -13.64 5.21
N ALA A 149 -3.23 -14.28 4.09
CA ALA A 149 -4.53 -14.89 3.86
C ALA A 149 -4.71 -16.16 4.70
N ARG A 150 -5.97 -16.52 5.00
CA ARG A 150 -6.30 -17.72 5.79
C ARG A 150 -5.82 -19.03 5.16
N GLY A 151 -5.65 -19.06 3.83
CA GLY A 151 -5.18 -20.23 3.10
C GLY A 151 -3.66 -20.36 2.98
N SER A 152 -2.89 -19.33 3.39
CA SER A 152 -1.43 -19.31 3.25
C SER A 152 -0.76 -20.18 4.32
N ARG A 153 0.19 -21.04 3.94
CA ARG A 153 1.04 -21.76 4.90
C ARG A 153 2.38 -21.06 5.00
N VAL A 154 2.66 -20.48 6.16
CA VAL A 154 3.87 -19.66 6.33
C VAL A 154 4.72 -20.15 7.49
N VAL A 155 5.96 -20.50 7.18
CA VAL A 155 6.98 -20.84 8.19
C VAL A 155 7.88 -19.62 8.32
N ARG A 156 7.76 -18.86 9.41
CA ARG A 156 8.57 -17.67 9.66
C ARG A 156 8.83 -17.41 11.14
N GLY A 157 9.90 -16.70 11.45
CA GLY A 157 10.20 -16.29 12.83
C GLY A 157 9.16 -15.32 13.42
N PRO A 158 8.84 -15.38 14.73
CA PRO A 158 7.80 -14.56 15.36
C PRO A 158 8.06 -13.05 15.25
N LYS A 159 9.33 -12.63 15.23
CA LYS A 159 9.72 -11.23 15.03
C LYS A 159 9.28 -10.70 13.65
N ARG A 160 9.55 -11.47 12.59
CA ARG A 160 9.17 -11.09 11.21
C ARG A 160 7.65 -11.07 11.04
N GLU A 161 6.94 -11.99 11.69
CA GLU A 161 5.47 -12.02 11.69
C GLU A 161 4.87 -10.75 12.31
N VAL A 162 5.33 -10.36 13.50
CA VAL A 162 4.85 -9.15 14.18
C VAL A 162 5.15 -7.91 13.34
N ILE A 163 6.38 -7.77 12.83
CA ILE A 163 6.78 -6.61 12.03
C ILE A 163 5.94 -6.51 10.75
N SER A 164 5.76 -7.62 10.02
CA SER A 164 4.96 -7.66 8.80
C SER A 164 3.49 -7.30 9.05
N ARG A 165 2.88 -7.83 10.13
CA ARG A 165 1.50 -7.51 10.51
C ARG A 165 1.34 -6.06 10.93
N CYS A 166 2.27 -5.53 11.74
CA CYS A 166 2.27 -4.13 12.14
C CYS A 166 2.41 -3.21 10.94
N TYR A 167 3.30 -3.54 9.99
CA TYR A 167 3.48 -2.77 8.77
C TYR A 167 2.21 -2.73 7.91
N ASN A 168 1.62 -3.90 7.61
CA ASN A 168 0.39 -3.96 6.82
C ASN A 168 -0.81 -3.32 7.56
N LEU A 169 -0.82 -3.33 8.89
CA LEU A 169 -1.77 -2.54 9.67
C LEU A 169 -1.53 -1.04 9.47
N LEU A 170 -0.29 -0.56 9.57
CA LEU A 170 0.04 0.85 9.32
C LEU A 170 -0.37 1.30 7.91
N LEU A 171 -0.24 0.44 6.89
CA LEU A 171 -0.72 0.75 5.54
C LEU A 171 -2.24 0.83 5.46
N ARG A 172 -2.96 -0.19 5.96
CA ARG A 172 -4.43 -0.20 5.98
C ARG A 172 -4.97 1.01 6.71
N LEU A 173 -4.36 1.34 7.84
CA LEU A 173 -4.70 2.51 8.62
C LEU A 173 -4.28 3.79 7.87
N GLY A 174 -2.99 4.08 7.75
CA GLY A 174 -2.49 5.36 7.25
C GLY A 174 -2.87 5.67 5.80
N MET A 175 -2.85 4.67 4.94
CA MET A 175 -3.05 4.83 3.49
C MET A 175 -4.44 4.37 3.02
N GLY A 176 -5.25 3.77 3.89
CA GLY A 176 -6.62 3.36 3.56
C GLY A 176 -6.69 2.32 2.45
N VAL A 177 -5.69 1.44 2.40
CA VAL A 177 -5.63 0.31 1.44
C VAL A 177 -6.44 -0.88 1.95
N SER A 178 -6.83 -1.77 1.03
CA SER A 178 -7.59 -2.98 1.33
C SER A 178 -6.80 -4.26 1.12
N PHE A 179 -5.68 -4.20 0.37
CA PHE A 179 -4.81 -5.36 0.19
C PHE A 179 -4.18 -5.81 1.50
N SER A 180 -3.90 -7.11 1.63
CA SER A 180 -3.46 -7.70 2.89
C SER A 180 -1.95 -7.70 3.11
N ASP A 181 -1.15 -7.89 2.06
CA ASP A 181 0.32 -8.03 2.16
C ASP A 181 1.06 -7.25 1.06
N ALA A 182 1.63 -6.10 1.41
CA ALA A 182 2.40 -5.29 0.45
C ALA A 182 3.80 -5.84 0.14
N GLN A 183 4.38 -6.56 1.11
CA GLN A 183 5.81 -6.90 1.14
C GLN A 183 6.11 -8.26 0.51
N CYS A 184 5.10 -9.00 0.06
CA CYS A 184 5.33 -10.30 -0.56
C CYS A 184 6.10 -10.12 -1.87
N GLY A 185 7.23 -10.81 -2.01
CA GLY A 185 8.12 -10.79 -3.15
C GLY A 185 7.59 -11.48 -4.41
N PHE A 186 6.26 -11.50 -4.60
CA PHE A 186 5.60 -12.24 -5.66
C PHE A 186 4.45 -11.41 -6.19
N LYS A 187 4.65 -10.74 -7.34
CA LYS A 187 3.64 -9.84 -7.91
C LYS A 187 3.62 -9.90 -9.42
N ALA A 188 2.47 -9.61 -9.99
CA ALA A 188 2.30 -9.44 -11.42
C ALA A 188 1.41 -8.23 -11.74
N ILE A 189 1.63 -7.63 -12.90
CA ILE A 189 0.96 -6.41 -13.36
C ILE A 189 0.79 -6.50 -14.88
N ARG A 190 -0.31 -5.95 -15.40
CA ARG A 190 -0.44 -5.79 -16.85
C ARG A 190 0.50 -4.69 -17.36
N ALA A 191 1.13 -4.89 -18.51
CA ALA A 191 2.12 -3.93 -19.01
C ALA A 191 1.57 -2.52 -19.25
N ASP A 192 0.33 -2.39 -19.73
CA ASP A 192 -0.32 -1.09 -19.89
C ASP A 192 -0.55 -0.36 -18.55
N VAL A 193 -0.85 -1.13 -17.51
CA VAL A 193 -1.01 -0.61 -16.14
C VAL A 193 0.34 -0.23 -15.55
N ALA A 194 1.39 -1.03 -15.78
CA ALA A 194 2.75 -0.73 -15.36
C ALA A 194 3.26 0.56 -16.03
N ALA A 195 3.08 0.71 -17.35
CA ALA A 195 3.48 1.91 -18.09
C ALA A 195 2.84 3.19 -17.53
N ALA A 196 1.60 3.11 -17.06
CA ALA A 196 0.90 4.26 -16.47
C ALA A 196 1.30 4.54 -15.01
N LEU A 197 1.66 3.51 -14.23
CA LEU A 197 1.97 3.64 -12.80
C LEU A 197 3.45 3.89 -12.50
N LEU A 198 4.37 3.23 -13.21
CA LEU A 198 5.81 3.29 -12.95
C LEU A 198 6.39 4.72 -12.93
N PRO A 199 5.97 5.64 -13.82
CA PRO A 199 6.43 7.04 -13.76
C PRO A 199 6.03 7.78 -12.48
N LEU A 200 4.99 7.31 -11.79
CA LEU A 200 4.47 7.92 -10.55
C LEU A 200 5.09 7.30 -9.29
N VAL A 201 5.72 6.13 -9.40
CA VAL A 201 6.48 5.52 -8.32
C VAL A 201 7.79 6.30 -8.18
N ASN A 202 8.13 6.74 -6.98
CA ASN A 202 9.36 7.50 -6.75
C ASN A 202 10.43 6.63 -6.07
N ASP A 203 10.02 5.71 -5.21
CA ASP A 203 10.95 4.84 -4.50
C ASP A 203 11.64 3.88 -5.47
N THR A 204 12.96 3.71 -5.29
CA THR A 204 13.78 2.78 -6.07
C THR A 204 14.25 1.58 -5.23
N GLY A 205 13.91 1.54 -3.94
CA GLY A 205 14.33 0.53 -2.98
C GLY A 205 13.21 -0.45 -2.64
N TRP A 206 13.09 -0.78 -1.35
CA TRP A 206 12.13 -1.76 -0.83
C TRP A 206 10.70 -1.23 -0.79
N PHE A 207 10.51 0.09 -0.66
CA PHE A 207 9.18 0.69 -0.58
C PHE A 207 8.47 0.80 -1.94
N PHE A 208 9.20 0.54 -3.05
CA PHE A 208 8.68 0.51 -4.42
C PHE A 208 7.37 -0.29 -4.53
N ASP A 209 7.34 -1.50 -3.99
CA ASP A 209 6.17 -2.38 -4.05
C ASP A 209 4.95 -1.79 -3.38
N THR A 210 5.15 -1.27 -2.16
CA THR A 210 4.08 -0.63 -1.40
C THR A 210 3.58 0.62 -2.11
N GLU A 211 4.48 1.45 -2.63
CA GLU A 211 4.11 2.64 -3.37
C GLU A 211 3.30 2.28 -4.62
N LEU A 212 3.75 1.30 -5.39
CA LEU A 212 3.04 0.78 -6.55
C LEU A 212 1.62 0.32 -6.17
N LEU A 213 1.47 -0.54 -5.16
CA LEU A 213 0.17 -1.07 -4.75
C LEU A 213 -0.77 0.01 -4.21
N VAL A 214 -0.24 0.96 -3.44
CA VAL A 214 -1.03 2.11 -2.97
C VAL A 214 -1.52 2.93 -4.17
N LEU A 215 -0.64 3.24 -5.14
CA LEU A 215 -1.01 3.98 -6.35
C LEU A 215 -2.06 3.21 -7.17
N THR A 216 -1.88 1.90 -7.37
CA THR A 216 -2.84 1.02 -8.04
C THR A 216 -4.24 1.14 -7.41
N GLN A 217 -4.34 0.94 -6.10
CA GLN A 217 -5.64 1.00 -5.42
C GLN A 217 -6.22 2.42 -5.44
N ARG A 218 -5.39 3.46 -5.30
CA ARG A 218 -5.85 4.85 -5.39
C ARG A 218 -6.28 5.22 -6.80
N ALA A 219 -5.72 4.61 -7.83
CA ALA A 219 -6.18 4.71 -9.21
C ALA A 219 -7.46 3.91 -9.48
N GLY A 220 -8.05 3.24 -8.48
CA GLY A 220 -9.29 2.47 -8.64
C GLY A 220 -9.11 1.15 -9.38
N LEU A 221 -7.87 0.69 -9.54
CA LEU A 221 -7.53 -0.54 -10.23
C LEU A 221 -7.73 -1.75 -9.31
N ARG A 222 -8.02 -2.91 -9.92
CA ARG A 222 -8.32 -4.15 -9.21
C ARG A 222 -7.03 -4.88 -8.87
N ILE A 223 -6.85 -5.17 -7.59
CA ILE A 223 -5.75 -5.98 -7.06
C ILE A 223 -6.32 -7.35 -6.69
N HIS A 224 -5.80 -8.41 -7.30
CA HIS A 224 -6.09 -9.80 -6.90
C HIS A 224 -5.05 -10.28 -5.91
N GLU A 225 -5.47 -11.03 -4.89
CA GLU A 225 -4.57 -11.59 -3.87
C GLU A 225 -4.60 -13.12 -3.95
N VAL A 226 -3.43 -13.73 -4.17
CA VAL A 226 -3.24 -15.18 -4.22
C VAL A 226 -2.60 -15.63 -2.91
N PRO A 227 -3.27 -16.49 -2.12
CA PRO A 227 -2.62 -17.11 -0.95
C PRO A 227 -1.39 -17.88 -1.41
N VAL A 228 -0.24 -17.62 -0.79
CA VAL A 228 1.01 -18.31 -1.10
C VAL A 228 1.52 -19.10 0.10
N ASP A 229 2.10 -20.25 -0.20
CA ASP A 229 2.93 -20.98 0.76
C ASP A 229 4.33 -20.37 0.74
N TRP A 230 4.85 -20.05 1.92
CA TRP A 230 6.08 -19.28 2.08
C TRP A 230 6.95 -19.81 3.21
N VAL A 231 8.23 -20.00 2.94
CA VAL A 231 9.22 -20.47 3.92
C VAL A 231 10.29 -19.40 4.07
N ASP A 232 10.61 -19.05 5.32
CA ASP A 232 11.67 -18.10 5.65
C ASP A 232 13.01 -18.60 5.13
N ASP A 233 13.71 -17.78 4.34
CA ASP A 233 15.12 -18.02 4.03
C ASP A 233 15.97 -17.72 5.29
N PRO A 234 16.69 -18.73 5.82
CA PRO A 234 17.59 -18.54 6.97
C PRO A 234 18.75 -17.56 6.69
N ASP A 235 19.14 -17.35 5.44
CA ASP A 235 20.31 -16.52 5.07
C ASP A 235 19.95 -15.06 4.69
N SER A 236 18.71 -14.62 4.95
CA SER A 236 18.24 -13.29 4.55
C SER A 236 19.14 -12.15 5.06
N ARG A 237 19.74 -11.43 4.10
CA ARG A 237 20.66 -10.28 4.32
C ARG A 237 19.95 -8.93 4.54
N VAL A 238 18.62 -8.92 4.68
CA VAL A 238 17.83 -7.69 4.81
C VAL A 238 17.98 -7.07 6.20
N ASP A 239 18.42 -5.82 6.25
CA ASP A 239 18.37 -5.00 7.46
C ASP A 239 16.91 -4.57 7.74
N ILE A 240 16.31 -5.23 8.71
CA ILE A 240 14.91 -5.04 9.09
C ILE A 240 14.66 -3.62 9.61
N ALA A 241 15.58 -3.04 10.38
CA ALA A 241 15.39 -1.73 11.00
C ALA A 241 15.53 -0.61 9.97
N ALA A 242 16.57 -0.67 9.14
CA ALA A 242 16.76 0.31 8.06
C ALA A 242 15.58 0.28 7.07
N THR A 243 15.10 -0.91 6.73
CA THR A 243 13.94 -1.09 5.84
C THR A 243 12.67 -0.51 6.46
N ALA A 244 12.39 -0.80 7.73
CA ALA A 244 11.22 -0.25 8.41
C ALA A 244 11.23 1.29 8.47
N ILE A 245 12.40 1.91 8.73
CA ILE A 245 12.54 3.37 8.73
C ILE A 245 12.31 3.94 7.32
N ALA A 246 12.90 3.32 6.29
CA ALA A 246 12.72 3.72 4.90
C ALA A 246 11.24 3.63 4.48
N ASP A 247 10.57 2.55 4.85
CA ASP A 247 9.16 2.31 4.59
C ASP A 247 8.26 3.39 5.22
N VAL A 248 8.49 3.74 6.50
CA VAL A 248 7.73 4.80 7.17
C VAL A 248 7.97 6.16 6.50
N LYS A 249 9.22 6.48 6.13
CA LYS A 249 9.53 7.70 5.36
C LYS A 249 8.83 7.70 4.00
N GLY A 250 8.80 6.56 3.32
CA GLY A 250 8.08 6.35 2.07
C GLY A 250 6.58 6.62 2.22
N MET A 251 5.95 6.07 3.26
CA MET A 251 4.54 6.32 3.58
C MET A 251 4.25 7.81 3.81
N LEU A 252 5.09 8.50 4.57
CA LEU A 252 4.95 9.94 4.84
C LEU A 252 5.10 10.76 3.56
N ARG A 253 6.08 10.44 2.71
CA ARG A 253 6.32 11.07 1.42
C ARG A 253 5.10 10.89 0.50
N LEU A 254 4.62 9.66 0.37
CA LEU A 254 3.47 9.33 -0.47
C LEU A 254 2.18 9.98 0.06
N GLY A 255 1.98 9.98 1.39
CA GLY A 255 0.89 10.68 2.05
C GLY A 255 0.90 12.20 1.81
N LYS A 256 2.08 12.83 1.83
CA LYS A 256 2.26 14.25 1.48
C LYS A 256 1.90 14.48 0.01
N ALA A 257 2.37 13.64 -0.91
CA ALA A 257 2.09 13.77 -2.34
C ALA A 257 0.58 13.70 -2.65
N PHE A 258 -0.16 12.81 -1.98
CA PHE A 258 -1.62 12.80 -2.06
C PHE A 258 -2.26 14.07 -1.46
N ALA A 259 -1.76 14.55 -0.31
CA ALA A 259 -2.32 15.71 0.36
C ALA A 259 -2.10 17.03 -0.39
N THR A 260 -1.00 17.14 -1.14
CA THR A 260 -0.68 18.31 -1.97
C THR A 260 -1.26 18.23 -3.37
N GLY A 261 -1.84 17.10 -3.77
CA GLY A 261 -2.32 16.88 -5.13
C GLY A 261 -1.20 16.76 -6.17
N ALA A 262 0.02 16.44 -5.74
CA ALA A 262 1.17 16.29 -6.64
C ALA A 262 1.05 15.03 -7.55
N LEU A 263 0.26 14.04 -7.11
CA LEU A 263 -0.01 12.83 -7.88
C LEU A 263 -1.29 13.00 -8.72
N PRO A 264 -1.23 12.85 -10.05
CA PRO A 264 -2.35 13.03 -10.96
C PRO A 264 -3.30 11.82 -10.99
N ILE A 265 -3.75 11.34 -9.83
CA ILE A 265 -4.57 10.12 -9.69
C ILE A 265 -5.89 10.22 -10.47
N GLY A 266 -6.48 11.41 -10.54
CA GLY A 266 -7.70 11.66 -11.31
C GLY A 266 -7.48 11.42 -12.81
N ALA A 267 -6.40 11.97 -13.38
CA ALA A 267 -6.07 11.79 -14.78
C ALA A 267 -5.76 10.32 -15.10
N LEU A 268 -5.02 9.64 -14.21
CA LEU A 268 -4.71 8.22 -14.35
C LEU A 268 -5.97 7.34 -14.38
N ARG A 269 -6.96 7.63 -13.52
CA ARG A 269 -8.26 6.92 -13.52
C ARG A 269 -9.00 7.08 -14.84
N THR A 270 -9.01 8.30 -15.39
CA THR A 270 -9.63 8.60 -16.67
C THR A 270 -8.92 7.88 -17.81
N GLN A 271 -7.59 7.89 -17.82
CA GLN A 271 -6.78 7.23 -18.85
C GLN A 271 -7.01 5.71 -18.88
N LEU A 272 -7.11 5.07 -17.70
CA LEU A 272 -7.30 3.62 -17.59
C LEU A 272 -8.77 3.19 -17.65
N GLY A 273 -9.72 4.14 -17.73
CA GLY A 273 -11.16 3.85 -17.86
C GLY A 273 -11.77 3.13 -16.65
N ARG A 274 -11.20 3.29 -15.45
CA ARG A 274 -11.64 2.60 -14.23
C ARG A 274 -12.06 3.63 -13.17
N ALA A 275 -13.37 3.86 -13.06
CA ALA A 275 -13.92 4.54 -11.89
C ALA A 275 -13.98 3.54 -10.71
N PRO A 276 -13.61 3.94 -9.48
CA PRO A 276 -13.82 3.10 -8.31
C PRO A 276 -15.30 2.72 -8.21
N LEU A 277 -15.59 1.42 -8.11
CA LEU A 277 -16.88 0.94 -7.63
C LEU A 277 -16.94 1.29 -6.13
N GLU A 278 -17.24 2.54 -5.79
CA GLU A 278 -17.55 2.84 -4.39
C GLU A 278 -18.87 2.13 -4.06
N PRO A 279 -18.91 1.25 -3.05
CA PRO A 279 -20.18 0.91 -2.45
C PRO A 279 -20.65 2.16 -1.72
N GLN A 280 -21.48 2.96 -2.38
CA GLN A 280 -22.31 3.95 -1.70
C GLN A 280 -23.39 3.18 -0.94
N THR A 281 -23.01 2.51 0.15
CA THR A 281 -24.00 1.94 1.07
C THR A 281 -24.71 3.12 1.73
N PRO A 282 -26.02 3.33 1.49
CA PRO A 282 -26.72 4.46 2.08
C PRO A 282 -26.62 4.40 3.61
N GLY A 283 -26.14 5.47 4.25
CA GLY A 283 -26.10 5.59 5.71
C GLY A 283 -24.77 5.30 6.42
N VAL A 284 -23.70 4.84 5.73
CA VAL A 284 -22.36 4.75 6.32
C VAL A 284 -21.54 6.00 5.97
N PRO A 285 -21.21 6.88 6.94
CA PRO A 285 -20.46 8.10 6.64
C PRO A 285 -19.06 7.77 6.11
N THR A 286 -18.78 8.16 4.86
CA THR A 286 -17.47 8.02 4.22
C THR A 286 -16.37 8.62 5.10
N GLY A 287 -15.33 7.84 5.42
CA GLY A 287 -14.14 8.32 6.13
C GLY A 287 -14.12 8.15 7.66
N MET A 288 -15.11 7.49 8.26
CA MET A 288 -15.09 7.16 9.69
C MET A 288 -13.86 6.33 10.09
N THR A 289 -13.54 5.29 9.32
CA THR A 289 -12.36 4.45 9.56
C THR A 289 -11.09 5.30 9.50
N ARG A 290 -10.95 6.12 8.44
CA ARG A 290 -9.82 7.05 8.26
C ARG A 290 -9.70 8.07 9.40
N GLN A 291 -10.81 8.57 9.94
CA GLN A 291 -10.80 9.46 11.11
C GLN A 291 -10.37 8.73 12.37
N LEU A 292 -10.89 7.53 12.62
CA LEU A 292 -10.50 6.69 13.76
C LEU A 292 -9.00 6.40 13.74
N ILE A 293 -8.47 6.06 12.57
CA ILE A 293 -7.04 5.85 12.35
C ILE A 293 -6.21 7.08 12.73
N ARG A 294 -6.56 8.25 12.17
CA ARG A 294 -5.80 9.49 12.41
C ARG A 294 -5.89 9.88 13.88
N PHE A 295 -7.06 9.70 14.49
CA PHE A 295 -7.26 9.90 15.90
C PHE A 295 -6.34 9.00 16.75
N SER A 296 -6.30 7.70 16.45
CA SER A 296 -5.43 6.75 17.16
C SER A 296 -3.94 7.07 16.97
N ALA A 297 -3.51 7.40 15.75
CA ALA A 297 -2.12 7.77 15.47
C ALA A 297 -1.71 9.06 16.22
N ILE A 298 -2.58 10.07 16.24
CA ILE A 298 -2.35 11.29 17.03
C ILE A 298 -2.34 10.96 18.53
N GLY A 299 -3.17 10.03 18.98
CA GLY A 299 -3.14 9.50 20.35
C GLY A 299 -1.77 8.96 20.72
N VAL A 300 -1.23 8.03 19.94
CA VAL A 300 0.11 7.43 20.17
C VAL A 300 1.21 8.49 20.18
N ILE A 301 1.23 9.39 19.20
CA ILE A 301 2.20 10.49 19.13
C ILE A 301 2.10 11.40 20.35
N SER A 302 0.87 11.71 20.78
CA SER A 302 0.64 12.55 21.97
C SER A 302 1.14 11.88 23.24
N THR A 303 0.99 10.55 23.36
CA THR A 303 1.50 9.77 24.49
C THR A 303 3.03 9.78 24.54
N LEU A 304 3.70 9.59 23.39
CA LEU A 304 5.15 9.67 23.31
C LEU A 304 5.67 11.08 23.63
N ALA A 305 5.00 12.10 23.10
CA ALA A 305 5.30 13.50 23.41
C ALA A 305 5.11 13.83 24.90
N TYR A 306 4.08 13.27 25.54
CA TYR A 306 3.87 13.39 26.97
C TYR A 306 5.02 12.79 27.77
N LEU A 307 5.45 11.56 27.44
CA LEU A 307 6.57 10.90 28.13
C LEU A 307 7.87 11.69 28.01
N ALA A 308 8.18 12.20 26.81
CA ALA A 308 9.36 13.03 26.57
C ALA A 308 9.28 14.35 27.34
N LEU A 309 8.13 15.04 27.30
CA LEU A 309 7.93 16.32 27.98
C LEU A 309 7.99 16.16 29.50
N PHE A 310 7.41 15.08 30.04
CA PHE A 310 7.52 14.74 31.45
C PHE A 310 8.99 14.54 31.84
N ALA A 311 9.74 13.71 31.10
CA ALA A 311 11.15 13.44 31.39
C ALA A 311 12.00 14.73 31.40
N VAL A 312 11.77 15.65 30.46
CA VAL A 312 12.46 16.95 30.40
C VAL A 312 12.06 17.85 31.56
N LEU A 313 10.76 18.00 31.84
CA LEU A 313 10.28 18.84 32.95
C LEU A 313 10.76 18.33 34.31
N ARG A 314 10.91 17.01 34.47
CA ARG A 314 11.45 16.41 35.70
C ARG A 314 12.88 16.83 36.03
N LEU A 315 13.62 17.40 35.08
CA LEU A 315 14.96 17.95 35.33
C LEU A 315 14.94 19.25 36.14
N GLY A 316 13.83 20.01 36.12
CA GLY A 316 13.73 21.33 36.75
C GLY A 316 12.59 21.49 37.74
N VAL A 317 11.57 20.61 37.71
CA VAL A 317 10.42 20.68 38.61
C VAL A 317 10.08 19.32 39.24
N ASN A 318 9.31 19.38 40.35
CA ASN A 318 8.85 18.18 41.04
C ASN A 318 7.92 17.31 40.16
N ALA A 319 7.74 16.04 40.56
CA ALA A 319 7.03 15.06 39.74
C ALA A 319 5.58 15.43 39.45
N GLN A 320 4.88 16.00 40.42
CA GLN A 320 3.47 16.36 40.28
C GLN A 320 3.29 17.53 39.31
N LEU A 321 4.12 18.56 39.43
CA LEU A 321 4.08 19.73 38.55
C LEU A 321 4.53 19.35 37.12
N ALA A 322 5.58 18.53 36.97
CA ALA A 322 6.01 18.00 35.68
C ALA A 322 4.88 17.23 34.97
N ASN A 323 4.18 16.35 35.70
CA ASN A 323 3.07 15.57 35.18
C ASN A 323 1.91 16.46 34.74
N LEU A 324 1.50 17.42 35.58
CA LEU A 324 0.41 18.35 35.29
C LEU A 324 0.70 19.17 34.02
N LEU A 325 1.89 19.75 33.93
CA LEU A 325 2.29 20.55 32.78
C LEU A 325 2.40 19.71 31.50
N ALA A 326 2.98 18.52 31.58
CA ALA A 326 3.10 17.61 30.45
C ALA A 326 1.72 17.19 29.92
N LEU A 327 0.80 16.82 30.82
CA LEU A 327 -0.58 16.47 30.48
C LEU A 327 -1.33 17.64 29.85
N LEU A 328 -1.21 18.85 30.41
CA LEU A 328 -1.90 20.03 29.90
C LEU A 328 -1.42 20.41 28.49
N ILE A 329 -0.09 20.50 28.30
CA ILE A 329 0.51 20.87 27.02
C ILE A 329 0.15 19.84 25.95
N THR A 330 0.24 18.55 26.27
CA THR A 330 -0.09 17.48 25.32
C THR A 330 -1.59 17.39 25.03
N ALA A 331 -2.47 17.64 26.01
CA ALA A 331 -3.91 17.74 25.78
C ALA A 331 -4.27 18.88 24.80
N ILE A 332 -3.58 20.02 24.94
CA ILE A 332 -3.75 21.17 24.06
C ILE A 332 -3.30 20.83 22.64
N ALA A 333 -2.08 20.30 22.50
CA ALA A 333 -1.51 19.91 21.22
C ALA A 333 -2.31 18.81 20.52
N ASN A 334 -2.79 17.81 21.26
CA ASN A 334 -3.61 16.71 20.75
C ASN A 334 -4.94 17.23 20.16
N THR A 335 -5.59 18.18 20.84
CA THR A 335 -6.83 18.80 20.35
C THR A 335 -6.60 19.59 19.07
N ALA A 336 -5.52 20.37 19.01
CA ALA A 336 -5.13 21.12 17.81
C ALA A 336 -4.77 20.20 16.63
N ALA A 337 -4.03 19.12 16.90
CA ALA A 337 -3.64 18.12 15.92
C ALA A 337 -4.88 17.40 15.35
N ASN A 338 -5.81 16.96 16.21
CA ASN A 338 -7.06 16.33 15.78
C ASN A 338 -7.94 17.29 14.98
N ARG A 339 -8.05 18.55 15.39
CA ARG A 339 -8.76 19.60 14.64
C ARG A 339 -8.25 19.73 13.20
N ARG A 340 -6.92 19.76 13.02
CA ARG A 340 -6.29 19.98 11.71
C ARG A 340 -6.21 18.71 10.85
N LEU A 341 -5.83 17.58 11.45
CA LEU A 341 -5.44 16.37 10.73
C LEU A 341 -6.56 15.32 10.67
N THR A 342 -7.27 15.10 11.78
CA THR A 342 -8.38 14.14 11.87
C THR A 342 -9.66 14.69 11.26
N PHE A 343 -10.05 15.90 11.67
CA PHE A 343 -11.33 16.51 11.28
C PHE A 343 -11.21 17.56 10.17
N GLY A 344 -9.99 17.97 9.82
CA GLY A 344 -9.72 18.78 8.62
C GLY A 344 -10.20 20.23 8.71
N ILE A 345 -10.34 20.79 9.91
CA ILE A 345 -10.77 22.16 10.16
C ILE A 345 -9.55 23.08 10.08
N ARG A 346 -9.56 24.01 9.11
CA ARG A 346 -8.50 25.02 8.87
C ARG A 346 -9.03 26.42 9.22
N GLY A 347 -8.17 27.30 9.73
CA GLY A 347 -8.51 28.68 10.14
C GLY A 347 -8.57 28.90 11.67
N SER A 348 -8.82 30.13 12.12
CA SER A 348 -8.93 30.51 13.55
C SER A 348 -10.37 30.49 14.08
N ALA A 349 -11.37 30.44 13.19
CA ALA A 349 -12.78 30.41 13.56
C ALA A 349 -13.08 29.23 14.51
N GLY A 350 -13.69 29.55 15.66
CA GLY A 350 -14.06 28.57 16.69
C GLY A 350 -12.89 27.89 17.40
N ALA A 351 -11.63 28.30 17.17
CA ALA A 351 -10.46 27.63 17.75
C ALA A 351 -10.47 27.64 19.29
N GLY A 352 -10.77 28.79 19.92
CA GLY A 352 -10.88 28.88 21.38
C GLY A 352 -11.97 27.99 21.96
N ARG A 353 -13.14 27.92 21.30
CA ARG A 353 -14.25 27.04 21.69
C ARG A 353 -13.85 25.57 21.59
N HIS A 354 -13.23 25.15 20.48
CA HIS A 354 -12.78 23.76 20.31
C HIS A 354 -11.69 23.38 21.31
N GLN A 355 -10.82 24.34 21.67
CA GLN A 355 -9.79 24.15 22.68
C GLN A 355 -10.39 23.92 24.07
N PHE A 356 -11.35 24.77 24.45
CA PHE A 356 -12.09 24.65 25.71
C PHE A 356 -12.87 23.33 25.78
N GLN A 357 -13.58 22.97 24.72
CA GLN A 357 -14.28 21.69 24.63
C GLN A 357 -13.30 20.50 24.67
N GLY A 358 -12.14 20.61 24.05
CA GLY A 358 -11.07 19.60 24.13
C GLY A 358 -10.53 19.40 25.55
N LEU A 359 -10.41 20.49 26.33
CA LEU A 359 -10.05 20.42 27.75
C LEU A 359 -11.14 19.75 28.59
N ILE A 360 -12.42 19.99 28.30
CA ILE A 360 -13.54 19.27 28.94
C ILE A 360 -13.44 17.77 28.66
N VAL A 361 -13.22 17.39 27.40
CA VAL A 361 -13.06 15.98 27.03
C VAL A 361 -11.85 15.34 27.71
N PHE A 362 -10.76 16.09 27.87
CA PHE A 362 -9.58 15.65 28.62
C PHE A 362 -9.90 15.45 30.12
N ALA A 363 -10.62 16.38 30.75
CA ALA A 363 -11.02 16.28 32.15
C ALA A 363 -11.94 15.07 32.40
N VAL A 364 -12.86 14.77 31.49
CA VAL A 364 -13.71 13.56 31.54
C VAL A 364 -12.85 12.30 31.48
N GLY A 365 -11.85 12.25 30.58
CA GLY A 365 -10.92 11.13 30.50
C GLY A 365 -10.12 10.93 31.78
N LEU A 366 -9.58 12.00 32.36
CA LEU A 366 -8.87 11.97 33.63
C LEU A 366 -9.77 11.45 34.76
N ALA A 367 -10.97 12.01 34.92
CA ALA A 367 -11.91 11.61 35.94
C ALA A 367 -12.28 10.12 35.83
N LEU A 368 -12.43 9.62 34.61
CA LEU A 368 -12.72 8.20 34.36
C LEU A 368 -11.55 7.30 34.78
N THR A 369 -10.32 7.66 34.43
CA THR A 369 -9.13 6.87 34.80
C THR A 369 -8.82 6.93 36.30
N SER A 370 -8.92 8.11 36.91
CA SER A 370 -8.69 8.30 38.35
C SER A 370 -9.81 7.67 39.18
N GLY A 371 -11.07 7.81 38.74
CA GLY A 371 -12.23 7.19 39.38
C GLY A 371 -12.20 5.66 39.31
N ALA A 372 -11.76 5.08 38.19
CA ALA A 372 -11.60 3.63 38.05
C ALA A 372 -10.57 3.06 39.04
N LEU A 373 -9.43 3.74 39.23
CA LEU A 373 -8.44 3.37 40.24
C LEU A 373 -8.97 3.53 41.67
N GLN A 374 -9.72 4.60 41.94
CA GLN A 374 -10.30 4.83 43.26
C GLN A 374 -11.35 3.76 43.60
N LEU A 375 -12.22 3.41 42.65
CA LEU A 375 -13.19 2.33 42.81
C LEU A 375 -12.51 0.98 43.04
N LEU A 376 -11.39 0.71 42.36
CA LEU A 376 -10.60 -0.50 42.60
C LEU A 376 -10.09 -0.55 44.05
N HIS A 377 -9.49 0.53 44.55
CA HIS A 377 -8.94 0.59 45.91
C HIS A 377 -10.00 0.58 47.01
N VAL A 378 -11.23 1.04 46.73
CA VAL A 378 -12.37 0.91 47.64
C VAL A 378 -12.88 -0.54 47.67
N SER A 379 -12.82 -1.25 46.54
CA SER A 379 -13.33 -2.63 46.42
C SER A 379 -12.31 -3.68 46.88
N ASP A 380 -11.03 -3.39 46.68
CA ASP A 380 -9.89 -4.22 47.09
C ASP A 380 -8.81 -3.27 47.66
N PRO A 381 -8.58 -3.25 48.98
CA PRO A 381 -7.59 -2.39 49.61
C PRO A 381 -6.13 -2.72 49.27
N SER A 382 -5.86 -3.90 48.69
CA SER A 382 -4.51 -4.36 48.37
C SER A 382 -4.48 -5.08 47.01
N PRO A 383 -4.84 -4.39 45.92
CA PRO A 383 -4.93 -5.00 44.61
C PRO A 383 -3.54 -5.40 44.10
N THR A 384 -3.47 -6.51 43.36
CA THR A 384 -2.22 -6.87 42.70
C THR A 384 -1.86 -5.86 41.61
N ARG A 385 -0.56 -5.65 41.37
CA ARG A 385 -0.07 -4.77 40.29
C ARG A 385 -0.65 -5.10 38.91
N LEU A 386 -0.91 -6.38 38.63
CA LEU A 386 -1.54 -6.81 37.38
C LEU A 386 -3.00 -6.37 37.29
N THR A 387 -3.74 -6.39 38.40
CA THR A 387 -5.13 -5.92 38.47
C THR A 387 -5.21 -4.41 38.26
N GLU A 388 -4.35 -3.63 38.92
CA GLU A 388 -4.27 -2.18 38.74
C GLU A 388 -3.97 -1.80 37.29
N LEU A 389 -2.97 -2.46 36.68
CA LEU A 389 -2.61 -2.25 35.28
C LEU A 389 -3.76 -2.62 34.34
N SER A 390 -4.48 -3.71 34.60
CA SER A 390 -5.61 -4.15 33.77
C SER A 390 -6.78 -3.15 33.82
N VAL A 391 -7.13 -2.67 35.02
CA VAL A 391 -8.17 -1.64 35.21
C VAL A 391 -7.78 -0.34 34.51
N LEU A 392 -6.52 0.08 34.64
CA LEU A 392 -6.00 1.26 33.96
C LEU A 392 -6.04 1.14 32.43
N VAL A 393 -5.70 -0.02 31.87
CA VAL A 393 -5.76 -0.26 30.43
C VAL A 393 -7.21 -0.20 29.94
N LEU A 394 -8.15 -0.86 30.62
CA LEU A 394 -9.57 -0.86 30.26
C LEU A 394 -10.17 0.55 30.37
N ALA A 395 -9.88 1.27 31.46
CA ALA A 395 -10.34 2.64 31.66
C ALA A 395 -9.79 3.60 30.58
N ASN A 396 -8.51 3.46 30.21
CA ASN A 396 -7.91 4.25 29.14
C ASN A 396 -8.51 3.94 27.76
N LEU A 397 -8.80 2.68 27.46
CA LEU A 397 -9.49 2.28 26.22
C LEU A 397 -10.89 2.91 26.14
N LEU A 398 -11.66 2.81 27.22
CA LEU A 398 -12.99 3.41 27.31
C LEU A 398 -12.94 4.94 27.19
N ALA A 399 -12.02 5.59 27.91
CA ALA A 399 -11.79 7.04 27.81
C ALA A 399 -11.43 7.47 26.39
N THR A 400 -10.63 6.67 25.68
CA THR A 400 -10.24 6.94 24.29
C THR A 400 -11.43 6.87 23.33
N VAL A 401 -12.31 5.88 23.49
CA VAL A 401 -13.54 5.75 22.70
C VAL A 401 -14.48 6.92 22.96
N ILE A 402 -14.73 7.25 24.24
CA ILE A 402 -15.57 8.38 24.64
C ILE A 402 -15.00 9.69 24.08
N ARG A 403 -13.67 9.89 24.18
CA ARG A 403 -12.98 11.06 23.64
C ARG A 403 -13.18 11.19 22.13
N PHE A 404 -13.07 10.10 21.39
CA PHE A 404 -13.32 10.11 19.94
C PHE A 404 -14.76 10.52 19.63
N VAL A 405 -15.73 9.91 20.32
CA VAL A 405 -17.16 10.21 20.12
C VAL A 405 -17.48 11.66 20.47
N LEU A 406 -17.00 12.18 21.60
CA LEU A 406 -17.24 13.56 21.99
C LEU A 406 -16.57 14.56 21.03
N LEU A 407 -15.34 14.30 20.61
CA LEU A 407 -14.66 15.17 19.64
C LEU A 407 -15.41 15.19 18.31
N ARG A 408 -15.87 14.03 17.85
CA ARG A 408 -16.59 13.90 16.58
C ARG A 408 -17.99 14.50 16.66
N GLU A 409 -18.82 14.01 17.58
CA GLU A 409 -20.27 14.25 17.67
C GLU A 409 -20.64 15.56 18.36
N TRP A 410 -19.75 16.13 19.16
CA TRP A 410 -20.02 17.37 19.89
C TRP A 410 -19.04 18.49 19.52
N VAL A 411 -17.73 18.29 19.69
CA VAL A 411 -16.74 19.36 19.49
C VAL A 411 -16.66 19.81 18.03
N PHE A 412 -16.73 18.87 17.09
CA PHE A 412 -16.58 19.17 15.66
C PHE A 412 -17.87 18.93 14.84
N ARG A 413 -19.04 18.90 15.51
CA ARG A 413 -20.36 18.69 14.87
C ARG A 413 -20.67 19.71 13.76
N ALA A 414 -20.45 21.00 14.02
CA ALA A 414 -20.74 22.08 13.08
C ALA A 414 -19.89 22.03 11.79
N ALA A 415 -18.68 21.47 11.86
CA ALA A 415 -17.80 21.32 10.70
C ALA A 415 -18.26 20.20 9.75
N ARG A 416 -19.06 19.23 10.22
CA ARG A 416 -19.68 18.19 9.39
C ARG A 416 -20.92 18.69 8.65
N GLN A 417 -21.75 19.52 9.28
CA GLN A 417 -22.96 20.06 8.66
C GLN A 417 -22.63 20.94 7.43
N ARG A 418 -21.49 21.64 7.42
CA ARG A 418 -21.02 22.43 6.26
C ARG A 418 -20.45 21.60 5.10
N ARG A 419 -20.25 20.29 5.27
CA ARG A 419 -19.68 19.38 4.26
C ARG A 419 -20.70 18.47 3.58
N SER A 420 -21.98 18.61 3.91
CA SER A 420 -23.06 17.89 3.20
C SER A 420 -23.59 18.80 2.08
N PRO A 421 -23.35 18.51 0.80
CA PRO A 421 -24.10 19.14 -0.26
C PRO A 421 -25.45 18.40 -0.35
N VAL A 422 -26.45 18.89 0.38
CA VAL A 422 -27.83 18.52 0.10
C VAL A 422 -28.52 19.75 -0.46
N SER A 423 -28.77 19.63 -1.77
CA SER A 423 -29.68 20.35 -2.64
C SER A 423 -30.74 21.22 -1.95
N ASN A 424 -30.61 22.54 -2.13
CA ASN A 424 -31.78 23.38 -2.41
C ASN A 424 -31.82 23.60 -3.93
N LEU A 425 -32.41 22.65 -4.64
CA LEU A 425 -32.93 22.84 -5.99
C LEU A 425 -34.44 22.59 -5.90
N SER A 426 -35.17 23.62 -5.48
CA SER A 426 -36.58 23.75 -5.75
C SER A 426 -36.72 24.36 -7.14
N THR A 427 -36.91 23.51 -8.15
CA THR A 427 -37.45 23.90 -9.46
C THR A 427 -38.71 23.09 -9.68
N GLU A 428 -39.86 23.74 -9.47
CA GLU A 428 -41.13 23.32 -10.08
C GLU A 428 -41.03 23.50 -11.60
N PRO A 429 -41.60 22.61 -12.42
CA PRO A 429 -41.82 22.87 -13.83
C PRO A 429 -43.19 23.53 -14.03
N GLU A 430 -43.20 24.79 -14.48
CA GLU A 430 -44.35 25.40 -15.14
C GLU A 430 -44.68 24.61 -16.42
N GLN A 431 -45.93 24.13 -16.52
CA GLN A 431 -46.51 23.63 -17.76
C GLN A 431 -46.93 24.82 -18.65
N PRO A 432 -46.66 24.80 -19.96
CA PRO A 432 -47.28 25.75 -20.86
C PRO A 432 -48.68 25.27 -21.27
N ALA A 433 -49.62 26.21 -21.32
CA ALA A 433 -50.91 26.09 -22.00
C ALA A 433 -50.80 26.55 -23.46
#